data_AF-A0A0L8G8F7-F1
#
_entry.id   AF-A0A0L8G8F7-F1
#
_cell.length_a   1.000
_cell.length_b   1.000
_cell.length_c   1.000
_cell.angle_alpha   90.00
_cell.angle_beta   90.00
_cell.angle_gamma   90.00
#
_symmetry.space_group_name_H-M   'P 1'
#
loop_
_entity.id
_entity.type
_entity.pdbx_description
1 polymer ?
#
loop_
_entity_poly.entity_id
_entity_poly.type
_entity_poly.pdbx_seq_one_letter_code
_entity_poly.pdbx_strand_id
1 'polypeptide(L)'
;PHSSKKHESPNFCNSSWHFNESEIESIEDDLKIYWPNVLTSTKKASFWKHEWEKHGTCAVDKPFIFNEKSYFEMGIKLNKKYNLKQIYESSGIIAVNYTSYKCEDFRNVIRKNWGVESIITCISSHLGSNQNSQGVRSHCRNCFDAHLCQVVGYQDGIVDCCIVL
;
A
#
# COMPACT_ATOMS: atom_id res chain seq x y z
N PRO A 1 -23.21 -15.35 18.70
CA PRO A 1 -22.05 -16.01 18.06
C PRO A 1 -21.97 -15.64 16.57
N HIS A 2 -21.46 -14.45 16.26
CA HIS A 2 -21.12 -14.07 14.89
C HIS A 2 -19.65 -14.41 14.67
N SER A 3 -19.41 -15.57 14.06
CA SER A 3 -18.09 -15.95 13.55
C SER A 3 -17.77 -15.05 12.36
N SER A 4 -17.01 -13.99 12.61
CA SER A 4 -16.33 -13.21 11.58
C SER A 4 -15.25 -14.11 10.96
N LYS A 5 -15.60 -14.82 9.88
CA LYS A 5 -14.61 -15.51 9.06
C LYS A 5 -13.64 -14.45 8.53
N LYS A 6 -12.38 -14.53 8.98
CA LYS A 6 -11.28 -13.73 8.47
C LYS A 6 -11.07 -14.14 7.01
N HIS A 7 -11.57 -13.35 6.06
CA HIS A 7 -11.35 -13.62 4.64
C HIS A 7 -9.88 -13.34 4.35
N GLU A 8 -9.12 -14.39 4.07
CA GLU A 8 -7.70 -14.27 3.74
C GLU A 8 -7.55 -13.89 2.27
N SER A 9 -6.69 -12.90 2.00
CA SER A 9 -6.39 -12.43 0.65
C SER A 9 -5.69 -13.52 -0.15
N PRO A 10 -6.01 -13.70 -1.45
CA PRO A 10 -5.25 -14.57 -2.33
C PRO A 10 -3.76 -14.22 -2.28
N ASN A 11 -2.92 -15.24 -2.18
CA ASN A 11 -1.48 -15.08 -2.12
C ASN A 11 -0.77 -16.22 -2.85
N PHE A 12 0.38 -15.91 -3.45
CA PHE A 12 1.20 -16.87 -4.19
C PHE A 12 0.40 -17.65 -5.27
N CYS A 13 -0.43 -16.94 -6.04
CA CYS A 13 -1.42 -17.56 -6.94
C CYS A 13 -0.80 -18.29 -8.14
N ASN A 14 0.48 -18.03 -8.45
CA ASN A 14 1.19 -18.74 -9.50
C ASN A 14 2.65 -18.99 -9.12
N SER A 15 3.00 -20.25 -8.82
CA SER A 15 4.35 -20.64 -8.44
C SER A 15 5.34 -20.72 -9.61
N SER A 16 4.85 -20.67 -10.86
CA SER A 16 5.69 -20.63 -12.07
C SER A 16 6.03 -19.22 -12.53
N TRP A 17 5.41 -18.19 -11.95
CA TRP A 17 5.67 -16.78 -12.28
C TRP A 17 6.63 -16.16 -11.29
N HIS A 18 7.89 -16.58 -11.40
CA HIS A 18 8.97 -16.00 -10.61
C HIS A 18 9.23 -14.55 -11.00
N PHE A 19 9.68 -13.75 -10.03
CA PHE A 19 10.11 -12.38 -10.27
C PHE A 19 11.32 -12.35 -11.22
N ASN A 20 11.26 -11.48 -12.23
CA ASN A 20 12.33 -11.24 -13.17
C ASN A 20 12.66 -9.74 -13.24
N GLU A 21 13.74 -9.33 -12.56
CA GLU A 21 14.18 -7.93 -12.47
C GLU A 21 14.37 -7.26 -13.84
N SER A 22 14.72 -8.00 -14.88
CA SER A 22 14.86 -7.45 -16.24
C SER A 22 13.53 -6.96 -16.85
N GLU A 23 12.39 -7.51 -16.43
CA GLU A 23 11.06 -7.07 -16.90
C GLU A 23 10.72 -5.65 -16.42
N ILE A 24 11.33 -5.22 -15.31
CA ILE A 24 11.05 -3.94 -14.67
C ILE A 24 12.21 -2.93 -14.78
N GLU A 25 13.31 -3.28 -15.45
CA GLU A 25 14.49 -2.40 -15.58
C GLU A 25 14.12 -1.00 -16.09
N SER A 26 13.26 -0.94 -17.11
CA SER A 26 12.78 0.32 -17.69
C SER A 26 11.96 1.22 -16.75
N ILE A 27 11.48 0.71 -15.62
CA ILE A 27 10.67 1.44 -14.63
C ILE A 27 11.31 1.46 -13.24
N GLU A 28 12.55 0.99 -13.10
CA GLU A 28 13.21 0.83 -11.81
C GLU A 28 13.37 2.17 -11.06
N ASP A 29 13.67 3.26 -11.78
CA ASP A 29 13.81 4.59 -11.18
C ASP A 29 12.48 5.14 -10.65
N ASP A 30 11.38 4.87 -11.36
CA ASP A 30 10.04 5.16 -10.85
C ASP A 30 9.75 4.30 -9.61
N LEU A 31 10.11 3.01 -9.59
CA LEU A 31 9.92 2.15 -8.43
C LEU A 31 10.74 2.63 -7.21
N LYS A 32 11.95 3.15 -7.42
CA LYS A 32 12.76 3.74 -6.33
C LYS A 32 12.09 4.94 -5.68
N ILE A 33 11.27 5.69 -6.42
CA ILE A 33 10.60 6.91 -5.94
C ILE A 33 9.23 6.57 -5.35
N TYR A 34 8.43 5.78 -6.07
CA TYR A 34 7.01 5.58 -5.78
C TYR A 34 6.70 4.24 -5.09
N TRP A 35 7.65 3.30 -5.05
CA TRP A 35 7.49 2.04 -4.32
C TRP A 35 8.80 1.60 -3.63
N PRO A 36 9.42 2.47 -2.80
CA PRO A 36 10.70 2.19 -2.19
C PRO A 36 10.62 1.08 -1.15
N ASN A 37 11.68 0.28 -1.04
CA ASN A 37 11.88 -0.55 0.14
C ASN A 37 12.27 0.33 1.33
N VAL A 38 11.33 0.56 2.25
CA VAL A 38 11.53 1.38 3.46
C VAL A 38 12.21 0.61 4.60
N LEU A 39 12.43 -0.69 4.45
CA LEU A 39 13.15 -1.52 5.42
C LEU A 39 14.64 -1.55 5.05
N THR A 40 15.43 -0.82 5.82
CA THR A 40 16.86 -0.56 5.57
C THR A 40 17.77 -1.80 5.61
N SER A 41 17.26 -2.96 6.03
CA SER A 41 18.03 -4.21 6.18
C SER A 41 17.95 -5.17 4.99
N THR A 42 17.24 -4.82 3.90
CA THR A 42 17.06 -5.72 2.74
C THR A 42 17.31 -5.04 1.41
N LYS A 43 17.75 -5.79 0.39
CA LYS A 43 17.93 -5.27 -0.98
C LYS A 43 16.59 -4.79 -1.55
N LYS A 44 16.58 -3.75 -2.39
CA LYS A 44 15.36 -3.20 -3.03
C LYS A 44 14.58 -4.27 -3.81
N ALA A 45 15.27 -5.00 -4.68
CA ALA A 45 14.68 -6.09 -5.46
C ALA A 45 14.09 -7.21 -4.59
N SER A 46 14.57 -7.40 -3.36
CA SER A 46 13.99 -8.39 -2.43
C SER A 46 12.55 -8.05 -2.05
N PHE A 47 12.23 -6.76 -1.98
CA PHE A 47 10.88 -6.29 -1.68
C PHE A 47 9.97 -6.41 -2.91
N TRP A 48 10.40 -5.92 -4.08
CA TRP A 48 9.61 -6.05 -5.31
C TRP A 48 9.37 -7.51 -5.68
N LYS A 49 10.38 -8.38 -5.50
CA LYS A 49 10.21 -9.83 -5.62
C LYS A 49 9.08 -10.36 -4.72
N HIS A 50 9.07 -9.98 -3.45
CA HIS A 50 8.03 -10.40 -2.51
C HIS A 50 6.65 -9.94 -2.96
N GLU A 51 6.51 -8.67 -3.33
CA GLU A 51 5.23 -8.10 -3.76
C GLU A 51 4.72 -8.75 -5.05
N TRP A 52 5.61 -9.01 -6.03
CA TRP A 52 5.23 -9.73 -7.24
C TRP A 52 4.80 -11.16 -6.95
N GLU A 53 5.67 -11.97 -6.35
CA GLU A 53 5.41 -13.41 -6.17
C GLU A 53 4.19 -13.66 -5.28
N LYS A 54 4.02 -12.86 -4.22
CA LYS A 54 2.91 -13.02 -3.28
C LYS A 54 1.61 -12.38 -3.77
N HIS A 55 1.66 -11.19 -4.36
CA HIS A 55 0.45 -10.40 -4.67
C HIS A 55 0.26 -10.17 -6.17
N GLY A 56 1.31 -9.79 -6.89
CA GLY A 56 1.24 -9.53 -8.33
C GLY A 56 0.76 -10.73 -9.15
N THR A 57 1.20 -11.94 -8.81
CA THR A 57 0.75 -13.19 -9.47
C THR A 57 -0.76 -13.42 -9.36
N CYS A 58 -1.42 -12.85 -8.35
CA CYS A 58 -2.87 -12.92 -8.15
C CYS A 58 -3.65 -11.84 -8.91
N ALA A 59 -2.97 -10.84 -9.49
CA ALA A 59 -3.58 -9.66 -10.11
C ALA A 59 -3.57 -9.68 -11.65
N VAL A 60 -2.88 -10.64 -12.28
CA VAL A 60 -2.69 -10.72 -13.75
C VAL A 60 -3.99 -11.02 -14.53
N ASP A 61 -5.06 -11.40 -13.84
CA ASP A 61 -6.38 -11.56 -14.45
C ASP A 61 -7.22 -10.26 -14.42
N LYS A 62 -6.68 -9.17 -13.88
CA LYS A 62 -7.38 -7.89 -13.75
C LYS A 62 -7.15 -6.99 -14.97
N PRO A 63 -8.12 -6.13 -15.31
CA PRO A 63 -7.93 -5.12 -16.35
C PRO A 63 -6.62 -4.36 -16.17
N PHE A 64 -5.88 -4.21 -17.29
CA PHE A 64 -4.62 -3.48 -17.38
C PHE A 64 -3.41 -4.09 -16.62
N ILE A 65 -3.57 -5.23 -15.95
CA ILE A 65 -2.48 -5.97 -15.30
C ILE A 65 -2.42 -7.35 -15.97
N PHE A 66 -1.38 -7.59 -16.78
CA PHE A 66 -1.24 -8.83 -17.56
C PHE A 66 0.15 -9.47 -17.42
N ASN A 67 1.07 -8.83 -16.71
CA ASN A 67 2.44 -9.31 -16.44
C ASN A 67 3.08 -8.53 -15.28
N GLU A 68 4.32 -8.89 -14.95
CA GLU A 68 5.13 -8.26 -13.89
C GLU A 68 5.24 -6.74 -14.06
N LYS A 69 5.65 -6.29 -15.25
CA LYS A 69 5.83 -4.87 -15.54
C LYS A 69 4.54 -4.08 -15.35
N SER A 70 3.43 -4.53 -15.93
CA SER A 70 2.13 -3.84 -15.86
C SER A 70 1.57 -3.79 -14.42
N TYR A 71 1.86 -4.80 -13.59
CA TYR A 71 1.54 -4.76 -12.15
C TYR A 71 2.24 -3.60 -11.45
N PHE A 72 3.55 -3.46 -11.67
CA PHE A 72 4.35 -2.38 -11.08
C PHE A 72 4.00 -1.00 -11.65
N GLU A 73 3.78 -0.89 -12.96
CA GLU A 73 3.33 0.36 -13.61
C GLU A 73 1.97 0.81 -13.04
N MET A 74 1.06 -0.14 -12.81
CA MET A 74 -0.22 0.17 -12.17
C MET A 74 -0.02 0.69 -10.74
N GLY A 75 0.88 0.07 -9.96
CA GLY A 75 1.25 0.54 -8.63
C GLY A 75 1.81 1.95 -8.61
N ILE A 76 2.77 2.23 -9.50
CA ILE A 76 3.34 3.58 -9.66
C ILE A 76 2.23 4.59 -10.05
N LYS A 77 1.38 4.24 -11.02
CA LYS A 77 0.28 5.09 -11.47
C LYS A 77 -0.70 5.41 -10.34
N LEU A 78 -1.06 4.42 -9.53
CA LEU A 78 -1.94 4.60 -8.39
C LEU A 78 -1.28 5.42 -7.28
N ASN A 79 0.01 5.21 -6.99
CA ASN A 79 0.75 6.03 -6.04
C ASN A 79 0.77 7.52 -6.47
N LYS A 80 1.09 7.77 -7.75
CA LYS A 80 1.09 9.13 -8.34
C LYS A 80 -0.29 9.79 -8.26
N LYS A 81 -1.36 9.04 -8.57
CA LYS A 81 -2.74 9.54 -8.58
C LYS A 81 -3.28 9.80 -7.18
N TYR A 82 -2.96 8.92 -6.23
CA TYR A 82 -3.48 8.93 -4.86
C TYR A 82 -2.36 9.25 -3.87
N ASN A 83 -1.76 10.43 -4.05
CA ASN A 83 -0.62 10.89 -3.27
C ASN A 83 -1.02 11.20 -1.82
N LEU A 84 -0.91 10.17 -0.96
CA LEU A 84 -1.25 10.26 0.46
C LEU A 84 -0.46 11.37 1.17
N LYS A 85 0.84 11.49 0.88
CA LYS A 85 1.70 12.53 1.47
C LYS A 85 1.12 13.93 1.19
N GLN A 86 0.77 14.20 -0.06
CA GLN A 86 0.23 15.50 -0.46
C GLN A 86 -1.10 15.82 0.24
N ILE A 87 -2.04 14.88 0.32
CA ILE A 87 -3.33 15.15 0.96
C ILE A 87 -3.21 15.31 2.47
N TYR A 88 -2.27 14.60 3.12
CA TYR A 88 -2.00 14.76 4.54
C TYR A 88 -1.35 16.12 4.82
N GLU A 89 -0.30 16.49 4.08
CA GLU A 89 0.38 17.78 4.25
C GLU A 89 -0.57 18.96 3.99
N SER A 90 -1.37 18.91 2.93
CA SER A 90 -2.36 19.95 2.61
C SER A 90 -3.50 20.04 3.63
N SER A 91 -3.74 18.97 4.40
CA SER A 91 -4.71 18.94 5.50
C SER A 91 -4.09 19.28 6.86
N GLY A 92 -2.82 19.71 6.89
CA GLY A 92 -2.11 20.07 8.11
C GLY A 92 -1.53 18.88 8.88
N ILE A 93 -1.62 17.65 8.35
CA ILE A 93 -0.94 16.48 8.91
C ILE A 93 0.47 16.44 8.35
N ILE A 94 1.39 17.12 9.04
CA ILE A 94 2.79 17.24 8.66
C ILE A 94 3.64 16.48 9.68
N ALA A 95 4.57 15.65 9.19
CA ALA A 95 5.54 14.95 9.99
C ALA A 95 6.65 15.92 10.45
N VAL A 96 6.37 16.69 11.51
CA VAL A 96 7.37 17.50 12.22
C VAL A 96 7.64 16.90 13.60
N ASN A 97 8.86 17.09 14.10
CA ASN A 97 9.29 16.51 15.38
C ASN A 97 8.28 16.82 16.50
N TYR A 98 7.95 15.78 17.29
CA TYR A 98 7.04 15.82 18.44
C TYR A 98 5.54 16.06 18.15
N THR A 99 5.12 16.12 16.88
CA THR A 99 3.69 16.17 16.56
C THR A 99 3.12 14.77 16.43
N SER A 100 1.99 14.53 17.10
CA SER A 100 1.26 13.27 17.04
C SER A 100 -0.15 13.51 16.52
N TYR A 101 -0.62 12.58 15.70
CA TYR A 101 -1.97 12.57 15.15
C TYR A 101 -2.66 11.26 15.52
N LYS A 102 -3.97 11.30 15.70
CA LYS A 102 -4.77 10.10 15.90
C LYS A 102 -4.91 9.39 14.57
N CYS A 103 -5.03 8.07 14.59
CA CYS A 103 -5.33 7.29 13.37
C CYS A 103 -6.61 7.81 12.68
N GLU A 104 -7.56 8.35 13.44
CA GLU A 104 -8.79 8.95 12.94
C GLU A 104 -8.57 10.23 12.12
N ASP A 105 -7.53 11.01 12.43
CA ASP A 105 -7.21 12.22 11.65
C ASP A 105 -6.85 11.85 10.21
N PHE A 106 -6.05 10.79 10.04
CA PHE A 106 -5.68 10.26 8.73
C PHE A 106 -6.90 9.69 7.98
N ARG A 107 -7.77 8.93 8.65
CA ARG A 107 -9.01 8.42 8.04
C ARG A 107 -9.92 9.54 7.56
N ASN A 108 -10.08 10.58 8.38
CA ASN A 108 -10.88 11.76 8.03
C ASN A 108 -10.34 12.48 6.79
N VAL A 109 -9.01 12.62 6.67
CA VAL A 109 -8.41 13.23 5.48
C VAL A 109 -8.68 12.40 4.23
N ILE A 110 -8.52 11.06 4.29
CA ILE A 110 -8.82 10.17 3.16
C ILE A 110 -10.31 10.26 2.79
N ARG A 111 -11.21 10.15 3.78
CA ARG A 111 -12.66 10.23 3.55
C ARG A 111 -13.07 11.55 2.92
N LYS A 112 -12.53 12.67 3.40
CA LYS A 112 -12.84 14.00 2.87
C LYS A 112 -12.35 14.19 1.43
N ASN A 113 -11.19 13.65 1.08
CA ASN A 113 -10.60 13.85 -0.25
C ASN A 113 -11.14 12.86 -1.29
N TRP A 114 -11.40 11.62 -0.91
CA TRP A 114 -11.72 10.54 -1.85
C TRP A 114 -13.09 9.90 -1.62
N GLY A 115 -13.81 10.25 -0.55
CA GLY A 115 -15.16 9.72 -0.29
C GLY A 115 -15.16 8.25 0.13
N VAL A 116 -14.01 7.72 0.57
CA VAL A 116 -13.80 6.30 0.88
C VAL A 116 -13.33 6.09 2.31
N GLU A 117 -13.70 4.95 2.88
CA GLU A 117 -13.16 4.49 4.16
C GLU A 117 -11.86 3.71 3.93
N SER A 118 -10.84 3.98 4.76
CA SER A 118 -9.51 3.36 4.64
C SER A 118 -9.16 2.50 5.84
N ILE A 119 -8.37 1.45 5.60
CA ILE A 119 -7.81 0.62 6.66
C ILE A 119 -6.43 1.17 7.00
N ILE A 120 -6.35 1.85 8.15
CA ILE A 120 -5.10 2.38 8.69
C ILE A 120 -4.67 1.53 9.88
N THR A 121 -3.47 0.97 9.79
CA THR A 121 -2.81 0.24 10.86
C THR A 121 -1.72 1.12 11.46
N CYS A 122 -1.88 1.45 12.74
CA CYS A 122 -0.90 2.23 13.50
C CYS A 122 -0.04 1.27 14.34
N ILE A 123 1.27 1.23 14.09
CA ILE A 123 2.20 0.40 14.85
C ILE A 123 2.92 1.28 15.87
N SER A 124 2.76 0.97 17.15
CA SER A 124 3.55 1.58 18.22
C SER A 124 4.94 0.96 18.23
N SER A 125 5.98 1.70 17.82
CA SER A 125 7.34 1.29 18.15
C SER A 125 7.64 1.71 19.59
N HIS A 126 7.79 0.73 20.49
CA HIS A 126 8.47 0.96 21.77
C HIS A 126 9.94 1.23 21.47
N LEU A 127 10.29 2.46 21.11
CA LEU A 127 11.68 2.91 21.17
C LEU A 127 12.04 3.01 22.67
N GLY A 128 13.14 2.38 23.06
CA GLY A 128 13.42 1.92 24.42
C GLY A 128 13.26 2.95 25.56
N SER A 129 12.76 2.45 26.69
CA SER A 129 13.02 2.85 28.09
C SER A 129 13.30 4.33 28.42
N ASN A 130 12.66 5.29 27.77
CA ASN A 130 12.37 6.60 28.33
C ASN A 130 11.09 7.14 27.70
N GLN A 131 10.04 7.17 28.52
CA GLN A 131 8.73 7.75 28.23
C GLN A 131 8.92 9.17 27.68
N ASN A 132 8.65 9.40 26.38
CA ASN A 132 8.21 10.67 25.77
C ASN A 132 8.43 10.81 24.25
N SER A 133 8.72 9.74 23.50
CA SER A 133 8.65 9.82 22.03
C SER A 133 7.95 8.60 21.41
N GLN A 134 6.64 8.74 21.21
CA GLN A 134 5.84 7.80 20.42
C GLN A 134 6.11 8.05 18.93
N GLY A 135 7.16 7.42 18.38
CA GLY A 135 7.27 7.26 16.94
C GLY A 135 6.21 6.25 16.47
N VAL A 136 5.32 6.65 15.57
CA VAL A 136 4.34 5.74 14.96
C VAL A 136 4.78 5.50 13.52
N ARG A 137 5.05 4.23 13.17
CA ARG A 137 5.05 3.81 11.77
C ARG A 137 3.61 3.43 11.43
N SER A 138 2.93 4.29 10.67
CA SER A 138 1.58 4.00 10.17
C SER A 138 1.68 3.36 8.79
N HIS A 139 1.02 2.22 8.61
CA HIS A 139 0.83 1.60 7.30
C HIS A 139 -0.62 1.82 6.86
N CYS A 140 -0.81 2.45 5.70
CA CYS A 140 -2.13 2.69 5.14
C CYS A 140 -2.39 1.67 4.04
N ARG A 141 -3.48 0.91 4.15
CA ARG A 141 -3.94 0.00 3.09
C ARG A 141 -5.21 0.57 2.50
N ASN A 142 -5.14 0.95 1.22
CA ASN A 142 -6.29 1.41 0.45
C ASN A 142 -6.71 0.31 -0.52
N CYS A 143 -8.02 0.07 -0.60
CA CYS A 143 -8.59 -0.87 -1.57
C CYS A 143 -8.95 -0.13 -2.86
N PHE A 144 -8.57 -0.69 -3.99
CA PHE A 144 -8.91 -0.16 -5.31
C PHE A 144 -9.83 -1.14 -6.05
N ASP A 145 -10.79 -0.61 -6.81
CA ASP A 145 -11.58 -1.43 -7.73
C ASP A 145 -10.72 -1.90 -8.88
N ALA A 146 -10.69 -3.23 -9.08
CA ALA A 146 -9.89 -3.88 -10.10
C ALA A 146 -10.35 -3.56 -11.54
N HIS A 147 -11.60 -3.15 -11.74
CA HIS A 147 -12.16 -2.86 -13.06
C HIS A 147 -11.96 -1.41 -13.50
N LEU A 148 -11.81 -0.48 -12.54
CA LEU A 148 -11.74 0.97 -12.81
C LEU A 148 -10.48 1.65 -12.27
N CYS A 149 -9.63 0.95 -11.50
CA CYS A 149 -8.45 1.52 -10.81
C CYS A 149 -8.80 2.83 -10.07
N GLN A 150 -9.96 2.83 -9.40
CA GLN A 150 -10.45 3.91 -8.56
C GLN A 150 -10.45 3.43 -7.10
N VAL A 151 -10.19 4.33 -6.13
CA VAL A 151 -10.37 3.99 -4.72
C VAL A 151 -11.86 3.73 -4.50
N VAL A 152 -12.21 2.60 -3.91
CA VAL A 152 -13.60 2.27 -3.58
C VAL A 152 -13.81 2.24 -2.08
N GLY A 153 -14.99 2.71 -1.66
CA GLY A 153 -15.42 2.64 -0.27
C GLY A 153 -15.72 1.20 0.13
N TYR A 154 -15.49 0.87 1.39
CA TYR A 154 -15.81 -0.44 1.97
C TYR A 154 -17.33 -0.59 2.11
N GLN A 155 -17.98 -1.24 1.14
CA GLN A 155 -19.33 -1.80 1.29
C GLN A 155 -19.37 -3.19 0.64
N ASP A 156 -19.39 -4.21 1.50
CA ASP A 156 -19.80 -5.60 1.22
C ASP A 156 -19.33 -6.24 -0.11
N GLY A 157 -18.02 -6.30 -0.33
CA GLY A 157 -17.44 -7.09 -1.42
C GLY A 157 -15.97 -6.80 -1.61
N ILE A 158 -15.12 -7.76 -1.22
CA ILE A 158 -13.66 -7.65 -1.26
C ILE A 158 -13.20 -7.58 -2.72
N VAL A 159 -12.68 -6.42 -3.15
CA VAL A 159 -11.80 -6.30 -4.31
C VAL A 159 -10.41 -5.99 -3.76
N ASP A 160 -9.62 -7.05 -3.59
CA ASP A 160 -8.28 -6.96 -2.99
C ASP A 160 -7.24 -6.59 -4.04
N CYS A 161 -7.37 -5.40 -4.64
CA CYS A 161 -6.23 -4.71 -5.24
C CYS A 161 -5.58 -3.85 -4.16
N CYS A 162 -5.05 -4.47 -3.11
CA CYS A 162 -4.24 -3.75 -2.13
C CYS A 162 -2.86 -3.52 -2.73
N ILE A 163 -2.65 -2.36 -3.33
CA ILE A 163 -1.29 -1.85 -3.52
C ILE A 163 -0.87 -1.29 -2.17
N VAL A 164 0.17 -1.91 -1.61
CA VAL A 164 0.90 -1.32 -0.49
C VAL A 164 1.54 -0.04 -1.01
N LEU A 165 0.96 1.11 -0.65
CA LEU A 165 1.52 2.45 -0.89
C LEU A 165 2.33 2.91 0.33
#